data_AF-A0A4D8XP04-F1
#
_entry.id   AF-A0A4D8XP04-F1
#
_cell.length_a   1.000
_cell.length_b   1.000
_cell.length_c   1.000
_cell.angle_alpha   90.00
_cell.angle_beta   90.00
_cell.angle_gamma   90.00
#
_symmetry.space_group_name_H-M   'P 1'
#
loop_
_entity.id
_entity.type
_entity.pdbx_description
1 polymer ?
#
loop_
_entity_poly.entity_id
_entity_poly.type
_entity_poly.pdbx_seq_one_letter_code
_entity_poly.pdbx_strand_id
1 'polypeptide(L)'
;MKIAIRAFHALAEWRWETQEESCPICCQAFDGCCEQCRYPGDDCPPVYGECGHHFHVHCITRWLSAQDNNKNCPICRREFKFQAHTISRITSAASTSTKRLWHRITSSTSSSRTSDSSDAFQKSVSFLLTPPLWTYGAMRHYQEQMLELTGANSMQARFSGESDLARKIKKNIKILDAMSVVELASNHKSVFTPMTKQLIAEKANTDIPAVETLIREHDMLRADRRWYQIRTQFNRPLPRTAEEREVLATRDRPLSETEKELLKSEQNKQVNKYMDKMKMQYPKAVNSLFFRHPSKGYDRWRIAPPRNEPRFNRPRVRPPNKL
;
A
#
# COMPACT_ATOMS: atom_id res chain seq x y z
N MET A 1 13.47 48.93 -34.41
CA MET A 1 13.39 47.66 -35.17
C MET A 1 12.25 46.83 -34.55
N LYS A 2 11.24 46.41 -35.32
CA LYS A 2 10.07 45.65 -34.82
C LYS A 2 10.20 44.19 -35.27
N ILE A 3 10.31 43.26 -34.32
CA ILE A 3 10.41 41.81 -34.60
C ILE A 3 9.02 41.19 -34.43
N ALA A 4 8.56 40.47 -35.45
CA ALA A 4 7.30 39.72 -35.43
C ALA A 4 7.61 38.21 -35.42
N ILE A 5 7.35 37.55 -34.29
CA ILE A 5 7.52 36.10 -34.14
C ILE A 5 6.35 35.39 -34.85
N ARG A 6 6.64 34.59 -35.87
CA ARG A 6 5.63 33.89 -36.70
C ARG A 6 5.13 32.58 -36.09
N ALA A 7 6.01 31.86 -35.40
CA ALA A 7 5.69 30.62 -34.72
C ALA A 7 6.69 30.40 -33.59
N PHE A 8 6.23 29.81 -32.48
CA PHE A 8 7.05 29.47 -31.32
C PHE A 8 6.78 28.04 -30.91
N HIS A 9 7.85 27.26 -30.76
CA HIS A 9 7.80 25.90 -30.24
C HIS A 9 8.65 25.84 -28.99
N ALA A 10 8.00 25.92 -27.83
CA ALA A 10 8.67 25.69 -26.55
C ALA A 10 8.96 24.20 -26.39
N LEU A 11 10.21 23.91 -26.00
CA LEU A 11 10.60 22.62 -25.45
C LEU A 11 10.93 22.84 -23.98
N ALA A 12 10.50 21.90 -23.14
CA ALA A 12 10.83 21.88 -21.73
C ALA A 12 11.48 20.53 -21.41
N GLU A 13 12.63 20.59 -20.75
CA GLU A 13 13.29 19.45 -20.11
C GLU A 13 13.21 19.69 -18.61
N TRP A 14 13.00 18.63 -17.84
CA TRP A 14 13.08 18.69 -16.38
C TRP A 14 14.25 17.84 -15.94
N ARG A 15 14.91 18.26 -14.86
CA ARG A 15 15.98 17.51 -14.21
C ARG A 15 15.81 17.62 -12.71
N TRP A 16 16.38 16.68 -11.99
CA TRP A 16 16.47 16.80 -10.54
C TRP A 16 17.38 17.96 -10.13
N GLU A 17 16.97 18.69 -9.09
CA GLU A 17 17.82 19.72 -8.48
C GLU A 17 18.82 19.02 -7.56
N THR A 18 19.91 18.52 -8.14
CA THR A 18 21.02 17.86 -7.45
C THR A 18 22.31 18.64 -7.70
N GLN A 19 23.21 18.65 -6.70
CA GLN A 19 24.53 19.29 -6.86
C GLN A 19 25.45 18.51 -7.81
N GLU A 20 25.21 17.21 -7.95
CA GLU A 20 25.95 16.29 -8.81
C GLU A 20 25.04 15.82 -9.96
N GLU A 21 25.60 15.61 -11.14
CA GLU A 21 24.84 15.19 -12.33
C GLU A 21 24.57 13.67 -12.36
N SER A 22 25.34 12.88 -11.61
CA SER A 22 25.24 11.42 -11.60
C SER A 22 25.42 10.85 -10.20
N CYS A 23 24.83 9.67 -9.97
CA CYS A 23 24.94 8.96 -8.70
C CYS A 23 26.36 8.39 -8.51
N PRO A 24 27.09 8.74 -7.44
CA PRO A 24 28.47 8.29 -7.24
C PRO A 24 28.66 6.79 -6.99
N ILE A 25 27.57 6.06 -6.70
CA ILE A 25 27.62 4.61 -6.46
C ILE A 25 27.54 3.82 -7.76
N CYS A 26 26.62 4.19 -8.67
CA CYS A 26 26.38 3.47 -9.92
C CYS A 26 26.83 4.22 -11.17
N CYS A 27 27.34 5.45 -11.00
CA CYS A 27 27.82 6.35 -12.06
C CYS A 27 26.79 6.65 -13.16
N GLN A 28 25.49 6.47 -12.88
CA GLN A 28 24.39 6.78 -13.81
C GLN A 28 23.76 8.13 -13.45
N ALA A 29 23.26 8.85 -14.46
CA ALA A 29 22.50 10.09 -14.26
C ALA A 29 21.27 9.85 -13.38
N PHE A 30 20.86 10.85 -12.60
CA PHE A 30 19.69 10.74 -11.71
C PHE A 30 18.35 10.61 -12.45
N ASP A 31 18.30 11.05 -13.71
CA ASP A 31 17.15 10.85 -14.62
C ASP A 31 17.16 9.44 -15.26
N GLY A 32 18.25 8.69 -15.06
CA GLY A 32 18.48 7.37 -15.62
C GLY A 32 18.07 6.22 -14.71
N CYS A 33 18.41 5.02 -15.15
CA CYS A 33 18.10 3.78 -14.44
C CYS A 33 19.33 3.32 -13.64
N CYS A 34 19.20 3.10 -12.33
CA CYS A 34 20.26 2.42 -11.57
C CYS A 34 20.32 0.93 -11.94
N GLU A 35 21.39 0.23 -11.56
CA GLU A 35 21.60 -1.20 -11.91
C GLU A 35 20.48 -2.15 -11.47
N GLN A 36 19.69 -1.77 -10.46
CA GLN A 36 18.56 -2.56 -9.97
C GLN A 36 17.25 -2.26 -10.69
N CYS A 37 17.14 -1.10 -11.32
CA CYS A 37 15.96 -0.70 -12.04
C CYS A 37 16.03 -1.21 -13.48
N ARG A 38 14.88 -1.52 -14.07
CA ARG A 38 14.79 -2.05 -15.45
C ARG A 38 14.42 -0.99 -16.47
N TYR A 39 13.70 0.04 -16.05
CA TYR A 39 13.21 1.13 -16.89
C TYR A 39 13.43 2.46 -16.17
N PRO A 40 13.76 3.55 -16.87
CA PRO A 40 13.82 4.89 -16.28
C PRO A 40 12.40 5.32 -15.81
N GLY A 41 12.27 5.85 -14.60
CA GLY A 41 10.98 6.24 -14.01
C GLY A 41 11.03 6.49 -12.50
N ASP A 42 9.84 6.68 -11.90
CA ASP A 42 9.64 7.07 -10.48
C ASP A 42 10.05 5.99 -9.46
N ASP A 43 10.49 4.81 -9.91
CA ASP A 43 10.83 3.68 -9.04
C ASP A 43 12.12 3.90 -8.23
N CYS A 44 12.99 4.83 -8.65
CA CYS A 44 14.27 5.08 -7.97
C CYS A 44 14.68 6.56 -7.98
N PRO A 45 13.96 7.42 -7.25
CA PRO A 45 14.28 8.85 -7.19
C PRO A 45 15.64 9.10 -6.49
N PRO A 46 16.26 10.26 -6.75
CA PRO A 46 17.39 10.72 -5.96
C PRO A 46 16.96 11.01 -4.51
N VAL A 47 17.82 10.65 -3.58
CA VAL A 47 17.69 10.91 -2.15
C VAL A 47 18.86 11.76 -1.66
N TYR A 48 18.56 12.63 -0.71
CA TYR A 48 19.46 13.63 -0.18
C TYR A 48 19.89 13.21 1.22
N GLY A 49 21.18 13.10 1.45
CA GLY A 49 21.72 12.91 2.80
C GLY A 49 21.86 14.25 3.53
N GLU A 50 21.72 14.25 4.86
CA GLU A 50 22.03 15.43 5.69
C GLU A 50 23.47 15.94 5.48
N CYS A 51 24.37 15.06 5.03
CA CYS A 51 25.74 15.40 4.68
C CYS A 51 25.89 16.18 3.36
N GLY A 52 24.81 16.40 2.60
CA GLY A 52 24.78 17.13 1.33
C GLY A 52 25.01 16.29 0.07
N HIS A 53 25.21 14.97 0.21
CA HIS A 53 25.45 14.08 -0.93
C HIS A 53 24.17 13.40 -1.42
N HIS A 54 24.14 13.13 -2.72
CA HIS A 54 22.95 12.67 -3.46
C HIS A 54 23.17 11.26 -4.00
N PHE A 55 22.16 10.40 -3.86
CA PHE A 55 22.25 9.02 -4.36
C PHE A 55 20.90 8.55 -4.90
N HIS A 56 20.89 7.55 -5.77
CA HIS A 56 19.68 6.77 -6.04
C HIS A 56 19.25 6.02 -4.78
N VAL A 57 17.95 6.00 -4.47
CA VAL A 57 17.42 5.33 -3.26
C VAL A 57 17.86 3.86 -3.16
N HIS A 58 17.84 3.12 -4.26
CA HIS A 58 18.27 1.72 -4.29
C HIS A 58 19.77 1.56 -4.06
N CYS A 59 20.59 2.44 -4.64
CA CYS A 59 22.03 2.41 -4.50
C CYS A 59 22.48 2.65 -3.05
N ILE A 60 21.95 3.71 -2.41
CA ILE A 60 22.32 4.01 -1.03
C ILE A 60 21.74 2.98 -0.05
N THR A 61 20.53 2.49 -0.28
CA THR A 61 19.94 1.45 0.58
C THR A 61 20.77 0.17 0.53
N ARG A 62 21.20 -0.26 -0.67
CA ARG A 62 22.11 -1.40 -0.84
C ARG A 62 23.44 -1.17 -0.12
N TRP A 63 24.03 0.00 -0.27
CA TRP A 63 25.30 0.36 0.39
C TRP A 63 25.19 0.27 1.92
N LEU A 64 24.16 0.89 2.51
CA LEU A 64 23.94 0.87 3.96
C LEU A 64 23.58 -0.51 4.49
N SER A 65 22.97 -1.37 3.66
CA SER A 65 22.62 -2.74 4.04
C SER A 65 23.83 -3.68 4.02
N ALA A 66 24.88 -3.34 3.27
CA ALA A 66 26.13 -4.09 3.22
C ALA A 66 27.09 -3.73 4.37
N GLN A 67 26.74 -2.76 5.21
CA GLN A 67 27.56 -2.31 6.34
C GLN A 67 26.92 -2.76 7.66
N ASP A 68 27.56 -3.69 8.37
CA ASP A 68 26.99 -4.28 9.59
C ASP A 68 27.03 -3.32 10.80
N ASN A 69 28.09 -2.51 10.94
CA ASN A 69 28.33 -1.76 12.17
C ASN A 69 28.21 -0.23 12.01
N ASN A 70 28.48 0.32 10.83
CA ASN A 70 28.60 1.76 10.62
C ASN A 70 27.95 2.16 9.29
N LYS A 71 26.75 2.74 9.33
CA LYS A 71 25.97 3.19 8.17
C LYS A 71 26.51 4.52 7.66
N ASN A 72 27.58 4.48 6.87
CA ASN A 72 28.35 5.66 6.51
C ASN A 72 28.13 6.07 5.05
N CYS A 73 28.14 7.38 4.80
CA CYS A 73 28.08 7.94 3.46
C CYS A 73 29.27 7.46 2.61
N PRO A 74 29.06 6.98 1.37
CA PRO A 74 30.13 6.53 0.48
C PRO A 74 31.20 7.60 0.20
N ILE A 75 30.80 8.88 0.20
CA ILE A 75 31.66 10.00 -0.20
C ILE A 75 32.43 10.54 1.01
N CYS A 76 31.71 10.99 2.04
CA CYS A 76 32.33 11.68 3.17
C CYS A 76 32.51 10.84 4.44
N ARG A 77 32.09 9.56 4.41
CA ARG A 77 32.23 8.58 5.51
C ARG A 77 31.59 8.99 6.85
N ARG A 78 30.81 10.08 6.90
CA ARG A 78 29.96 10.46 8.04
C ARG A 78 28.76 9.52 8.15
N GLU A 79 28.16 9.41 9.33
CA GLU A 79 26.90 8.68 9.54
C GLU A 79 25.84 9.20 8.55
N PHE A 80 25.24 8.31 7.77
CA PHE A 80 24.27 8.68 6.75
C PHE A 80 22.85 8.76 7.33
N LYS A 81 22.26 9.95 7.26
CA LYS A 81 20.86 10.21 7.62
C LYS A 81 20.14 10.83 6.42
N PHE A 82 18.94 10.35 6.14
CA PHE A 82 18.11 10.90 5.08
C PHE A 82 17.59 12.28 5.48
N GLN A 83 17.61 13.23 4.55
CA GLN A 83 17.09 14.57 4.78
C GLN A 83 15.55 14.55 4.88
N ALA A 84 15.00 15.21 5.90
CA ALA A 84 13.58 15.10 6.27
C ALA A 84 12.58 15.45 5.15
N HIS A 85 12.93 16.36 4.24
CA HIS A 85 12.03 16.82 3.17
C HIS A 85 11.80 15.75 2.08
N THR A 86 12.69 14.77 1.94
CA THR A 86 12.60 13.73 0.90
C THR A 86 11.60 12.64 1.29
N ILE A 87 11.39 12.41 2.59
CA ILE A 87 10.50 11.36 3.11
C ILE A 87 9.02 11.74 2.92
N SER A 88 8.64 13.01 3.04
CA SER A 88 7.23 13.44 2.95
C SER A 88 6.64 13.33 1.54
N ARG A 89 7.46 13.49 0.49
CA ARG A 89 7.02 13.42 -0.91
C ARG A 89 6.74 11.98 -1.36
N ILE A 90 7.53 11.02 -0.87
CA ILE A 90 7.35 9.58 -1.15
C ILE A 90 6.05 9.06 -0.51
N THR A 91 5.71 9.51 0.70
CA THR A 91 4.51 9.07 1.41
C THR A 91 3.20 9.69 0.90
N SER A 92 3.27 10.83 0.19
CA SER A 92 2.09 11.59 -0.23
C SER A 92 1.35 10.99 -1.43
N ALA A 93 2.04 10.20 -2.28
CA ALA A 93 1.42 9.57 -3.45
C ALA A 93 0.64 8.28 -3.12
N ALA A 94 0.95 7.62 -1.99
CA ALA A 94 0.41 6.31 -1.65
C ALA A 94 -0.79 6.34 -0.65
N SER A 95 -1.15 7.48 -0.06
CA SER A 95 -1.99 7.51 1.16
C SER A 95 -3.42 8.08 1.00
N THR A 96 -3.89 8.41 -0.20
CA THR A 96 -5.14 9.20 -0.35
C THR A 96 -6.42 8.40 -0.07
N SER A 97 -6.37 7.06 -0.18
CA SER A 97 -7.54 6.18 -0.01
C SER A 97 -7.77 5.75 1.45
N THR A 98 -6.70 5.55 2.23
CA THR A 98 -6.76 5.11 3.64
C THR A 98 -6.96 6.26 4.64
N LYS A 99 -6.62 7.50 4.26
CA LYS A 99 -6.84 8.73 5.07
C LYS A 99 -8.31 8.99 5.43
N ARG A 100 -9.27 8.67 4.56
CA ARG A 100 -10.68 9.07 4.75
C ARG A 100 -11.45 8.18 5.74
N LEU A 101 -11.01 6.95 5.97
CA LEU A 101 -11.73 5.99 6.79
C LEU A 101 -11.46 6.20 8.30
N TRP A 102 -10.22 6.48 8.68
CA TRP A 102 -9.81 6.63 10.08
C TRP A 102 -9.98 8.05 10.63
N HIS A 103 -9.75 9.10 9.83
CA HIS A 103 -10.11 10.47 10.22
C HIS A 103 -11.59 10.61 10.61
N ARG A 104 -12.51 9.87 9.98
CA ARG A 104 -13.95 9.93 10.33
C ARG A 104 -14.30 9.23 11.65
N ILE A 105 -13.49 8.25 12.04
CA ILE A 105 -13.64 7.52 13.32
C ILE A 105 -13.13 8.39 14.48
N THR A 106 -12.05 9.14 14.29
CA THR A 106 -11.39 9.93 15.34
C THR A 106 -11.91 11.37 15.47
N SER A 107 -12.46 11.98 14.41
CA SER A 107 -12.91 13.38 14.45
C SER A 107 -14.24 13.61 15.19
N SER A 108 -14.96 12.55 15.56
CA SER A 108 -16.27 12.66 16.23
C SER A 108 -16.21 12.66 17.77
N THR A 109 -15.02 12.58 18.36
CA THR A 109 -14.81 12.70 19.81
C THR A 109 -14.59 14.16 20.27
N SER A 110 -15.04 15.15 19.49
CA SER A 110 -15.00 16.55 19.90
C SER A 110 -16.18 16.86 20.83
N SER A 111 -16.07 16.47 22.10
CA SER A 111 -16.57 17.23 23.27
C SER A 111 -16.36 16.45 24.56
N SER A 112 -15.13 16.49 25.08
CA SER A 112 -14.71 16.51 26.50
C SER A 112 -13.40 15.74 26.74
N ARG A 113 -12.44 16.42 27.40
CA ARG A 113 -11.19 15.93 28.03
C ARG A 113 -10.24 15.08 27.16
N THR A 114 -9.09 15.66 26.83
CA THR A 114 -8.02 15.07 26.00
C THR A 114 -7.37 13.80 26.58
N SER A 115 -7.53 13.51 27.88
CA SER A 115 -7.07 12.27 28.52
C SER A 115 -7.87 11.04 28.10
N ASP A 116 -9.17 11.20 27.90
CA ASP A 116 -10.11 10.06 27.82
C ASP A 116 -10.04 9.37 26.44
N SER A 117 -9.61 10.11 25.40
CA SER A 117 -9.43 9.60 24.04
C SER A 117 -8.24 8.63 23.90
N SER A 118 -7.12 8.92 24.59
CA SER A 118 -5.94 8.04 24.60
C SER A 118 -6.25 6.71 25.30
N ASP A 119 -6.99 6.78 26.40
CA ASP A 119 -7.38 5.61 27.18
C ASP A 119 -8.41 4.75 26.43
N ALA A 120 -9.37 5.37 25.73
CA ALA A 120 -10.31 4.67 24.87
C ALA A 120 -9.59 3.92 23.73
N PHE A 121 -8.57 4.54 23.11
CA PHE A 121 -7.78 3.89 22.08
C PHE A 121 -7.00 2.69 22.63
N GLN A 122 -6.35 2.82 23.78
CA GLN A 122 -5.62 1.71 24.39
C GLN A 122 -6.54 0.53 24.77
N LYS A 123 -7.74 0.82 25.28
CA LYS A 123 -8.78 -0.19 25.52
C LYS A 123 -9.22 -0.87 24.22
N SER A 124 -9.36 -0.13 23.13
CA SER A 124 -9.67 -0.75 21.82
C SER A 124 -8.57 -1.69 21.34
N VAL A 125 -7.30 -1.33 21.53
CA VAL A 125 -6.17 -2.19 21.16
C VAL A 125 -6.11 -3.44 22.03
N SER A 126 -6.39 -3.32 23.33
CA SER A 126 -6.42 -4.48 24.23
C SER A 126 -7.52 -5.47 23.83
N PHE A 127 -8.74 -4.98 23.58
CA PHE A 127 -9.86 -5.80 23.12
C PHE A 127 -9.60 -6.53 21.79
N LEU A 128 -8.88 -5.89 20.86
CA LEU A 128 -8.47 -6.52 19.61
C LEU A 128 -7.48 -7.69 19.81
N LEU A 129 -6.64 -7.60 20.85
CA LEU A 129 -5.63 -8.60 21.19
C LEU A 129 -6.15 -9.72 22.09
N THR A 130 -7.24 -9.50 22.84
CA THR A 130 -7.86 -10.47 23.77
C THR A 130 -8.16 -11.84 23.16
N PRO A 131 -8.87 -11.96 22.02
CA PRO A 131 -9.24 -13.28 21.51
C PRO A 131 -8.00 -14.00 20.92
N PRO A 132 -7.89 -15.34 21.05
CA PRO A 132 -6.76 -16.09 20.49
C PRO A 132 -6.80 -16.13 18.96
N LEU A 133 -7.99 -16.20 18.37
CA LEU A 133 -8.24 -16.13 16.93
C LEU A 133 -9.18 -14.98 16.60
N TRP A 134 -8.89 -14.28 15.51
CA TRP A 134 -9.73 -13.20 15.02
C TRP A 134 -10.74 -13.74 14.00
N THR A 135 -11.97 -13.96 14.45
CA THR A 135 -13.11 -14.43 13.66
C THR A 135 -14.19 -13.34 13.60
N TYR A 136 -15.20 -13.52 12.74
CA TYR A 136 -16.33 -12.58 12.69
C TYR A 136 -17.13 -12.54 14.00
N GLY A 137 -17.20 -13.66 14.73
CA GLY A 137 -17.75 -13.70 16.09
C GLY A 137 -16.94 -12.89 17.09
N ALA A 138 -15.60 -12.94 17.01
CA ALA A 138 -14.74 -12.09 17.82
C ALA A 138 -14.90 -10.59 17.48
N MET A 139 -15.06 -10.27 16.19
CA MET A 139 -15.34 -8.91 15.73
C MET A 139 -16.68 -8.38 16.24
N ARG A 140 -17.71 -9.24 16.33
CA ARG A 140 -19.00 -8.88 16.93
C ARG A 140 -18.82 -8.44 18.38
N HIS A 141 -18.14 -9.25 19.18
CA HIS A 141 -17.86 -8.91 20.58
C HIS A 141 -17.02 -7.64 20.72
N TYR A 142 -16.01 -7.46 19.86
CA TYR A 142 -15.22 -6.24 19.80
C TYR A 142 -16.09 -5.01 19.49
N GLN A 143 -17.05 -5.12 18.57
CA GLN A 143 -17.96 -4.01 18.25
C GLN A 143 -18.91 -3.66 19.38
N GLU A 144 -19.39 -4.64 20.14
CA GLU A 144 -20.17 -4.40 21.36
C GLU A 144 -19.35 -3.59 22.37
N GLN A 145 -18.10 -4.00 22.63
CA GLN A 145 -17.19 -3.27 23.52
C GLN A 145 -16.86 -1.86 23.00
N MET A 146 -16.74 -1.67 21.68
CA MET A 146 -16.57 -0.33 21.09
C MET A 146 -17.81 0.54 21.26
N LEU A 147 -19.01 -0.04 21.18
CA LEU A 147 -20.25 0.68 21.40
C LEU A 147 -20.37 1.16 22.86
N GLU A 148 -19.91 0.36 23.81
CA GLU A 148 -19.83 0.74 25.23
C GLU A 148 -18.84 1.90 25.45
N LEU A 149 -17.63 1.83 24.88
CA LEU A 149 -16.63 2.88 25.01
C LEU A 149 -17.06 4.21 24.38
N THR A 150 -17.84 4.18 23.29
CA THR A 150 -18.37 5.40 22.66
C THR A 150 -19.46 6.08 23.49
N GLY A 151 -19.95 5.45 24.56
CA GLY A 151 -20.97 6.03 25.43
C GLY A 151 -22.33 6.17 24.75
N ALA A 152 -22.61 5.40 23.71
CA ALA A 152 -23.87 5.47 22.95
C ALA A 152 -25.11 5.13 23.79
N ASN A 153 -24.92 4.39 24.89
CA ASN A 153 -25.98 4.05 25.85
C ASN A 153 -26.09 5.06 27.01
N SER A 154 -25.23 6.08 27.06
CA SER A 154 -25.28 7.11 28.09
C SER A 154 -26.51 8.01 27.92
N MET A 155 -27.02 8.54 29.04
CA MET A 155 -28.12 9.50 29.03
C MET A 155 -27.82 10.71 28.14
N GLN A 156 -26.56 11.15 28.11
CA GLN A 156 -26.10 12.27 27.30
C GLN A 156 -26.30 12.04 25.80
N ALA A 157 -26.00 10.83 25.29
CA ALA A 157 -26.20 10.47 23.88
C ALA A 157 -27.69 10.48 23.46
N ARG A 158 -28.62 10.25 24.41
CA ARG A 158 -30.06 10.34 24.14
C ARG A 158 -30.54 11.78 23.93
N PHE A 159 -29.83 12.76 24.51
CA PHE A 159 -30.15 14.19 24.39
C PHE A 159 -29.37 14.90 23.27
N SER A 160 -28.11 14.54 23.04
CA SER A 160 -27.25 15.18 22.03
C SER A 160 -27.40 14.62 20.61
N GLY A 161 -28.20 13.56 20.44
CA GLY A 161 -28.26 12.79 19.21
C GLY A 161 -27.14 11.73 19.14
N GLU A 162 -27.41 10.66 18.41
CA GLU A 162 -26.49 9.53 18.27
C GLU A 162 -25.31 9.87 17.33
N SER A 163 -24.09 9.54 17.76
CA SER A 163 -22.90 9.76 16.94
C SER A 163 -22.91 8.90 15.67
N ASP A 164 -22.38 9.44 14.58
CA ASP A 164 -22.26 8.71 13.31
C ASP A 164 -21.49 7.38 13.46
N LEU A 165 -20.49 7.36 14.35
CA LEU A 165 -19.71 6.18 14.69
C LEU A 165 -20.57 5.12 15.40
N ALA A 166 -21.36 5.52 16.40
CA ALA A 166 -22.27 4.61 17.10
C ALA A 166 -23.29 4.00 16.14
N ARG A 167 -23.88 4.81 15.26
CA ARG A 167 -24.80 4.32 14.21
C ARG A 167 -24.15 3.30 13.28
N LYS A 168 -22.88 3.53 12.89
CA LYS A 168 -22.11 2.58 12.09
C LYS A 168 -21.84 1.28 12.83
N ILE A 169 -21.43 1.34 14.09
CA ILE A 169 -21.16 0.16 14.93
C ILE A 169 -22.45 -0.66 15.11
N LYS A 170 -23.58 -0.02 15.42
CA LYS A 170 -24.88 -0.70 15.50
C LYS A 170 -25.29 -1.37 14.19
N LYS A 171 -25.08 -0.70 13.05
CA LYS A 171 -25.33 -1.31 11.72
C LYS A 171 -24.45 -2.53 11.50
N ASN A 172 -23.18 -2.46 11.90
CA ASN A 172 -22.26 -3.58 11.75
C ASN A 172 -22.64 -4.77 12.66
N ILE A 173 -23.04 -4.53 13.92
CA ILE A 173 -23.53 -5.56 14.84
C ILE A 173 -24.76 -6.24 14.23
N LYS A 174 -25.71 -5.47 13.69
CA LYS A 174 -26.90 -6.02 13.01
C LYS A 174 -26.55 -6.93 11.83
N ILE A 175 -25.53 -6.58 11.05
CA ILE A 175 -25.03 -7.42 9.94
C ILE A 175 -24.37 -8.69 10.50
N LEU A 176 -23.59 -8.61 11.57
CA LEU A 176 -22.95 -9.76 12.21
C LEU A 176 -23.97 -10.71 12.85
N ASP A 177 -25.05 -10.19 13.45
CA ASP A 177 -26.17 -10.98 13.99
C ASP A 177 -26.95 -11.72 12.89
N ALA A 178 -26.93 -11.19 11.65
CA ALA A 178 -27.55 -11.85 10.52
C ALA A 178 -26.73 -13.05 9.99
N MET A 179 -25.43 -13.11 10.26
CA MET A 179 -24.55 -14.19 9.79
C MET A 179 -24.89 -15.55 10.42
N SER A 180 -24.57 -16.62 9.71
CA SER A 180 -24.64 -17.98 10.23
C SER A 180 -23.52 -18.27 11.22
N VAL A 181 -23.68 -19.31 12.04
CA VAL A 181 -22.67 -19.75 13.02
C VAL A 181 -21.35 -20.12 12.33
N VAL A 182 -21.41 -20.71 11.13
CA VAL A 182 -20.23 -21.10 10.34
C VAL A 182 -19.49 -19.86 9.83
N GLU A 183 -20.22 -18.87 9.33
CA GLU A 183 -19.65 -17.58 8.91
C GLU A 183 -19.02 -16.85 10.11
N LEU A 184 -19.66 -16.84 11.27
CA LEU A 184 -19.16 -16.24 12.49
C LEU A 184 -17.89 -16.92 13.02
N ALA A 185 -17.80 -18.24 12.91
CA ALA A 185 -16.61 -19.01 13.30
C ALA A 185 -15.44 -18.83 12.32
N SER A 186 -15.71 -18.37 11.10
CA SER A 186 -14.68 -18.19 10.07
C SER A 186 -13.82 -16.96 10.30
N ASN A 187 -12.62 -16.95 9.70
CA ASN A 187 -11.66 -15.85 9.78
C ASN A 187 -11.34 -15.20 8.42
N HIS A 188 -11.96 -15.67 7.34
CA HIS A 188 -11.56 -15.33 5.97
C HIS A 188 -12.76 -14.99 5.09
N LYS A 189 -12.59 -13.99 4.22
CA LYS A 189 -13.65 -13.48 3.33
C LYS A 189 -14.14 -14.48 2.28
N SER A 190 -13.35 -15.52 1.99
CA SER A 190 -13.67 -16.55 0.98
C SER A 190 -14.90 -17.39 1.34
N VAL A 191 -15.30 -17.40 2.61
CA VAL A 191 -16.53 -18.07 3.07
C VAL A 191 -17.78 -17.37 2.50
N PHE A 192 -17.68 -16.07 2.16
CA PHE A 192 -18.81 -15.31 1.64
C PHE A 192 -18.87 -15.39 0.12
N THR A 193 -19.85 -16.13 -0.38
CA THR A 193 -20.22 -16.14 -1.80
C THR A 193 -21.09 -14.92 -2.12
N PRO A 194 -21.25 -14.54 -3.40
CA PRO A 194 -22.14 -13.45 -3.79
C PRO A 194 -23.59 -13.67 -3.29
N MET A 195 -24.05 -14.91 -3.31
CA MET A 195 -25.38 -15.29 -2.82
C MET A 195 -25.50 -15.13 -1.30
N THR A 196 -24.50 -15.58 -0.52
CA THR A 196 -24.58 -15.43 0.95
C THR A 196 -24.53 -13.98 1.38
N LYS A 197 -23.75 -13.13 0.69
CA LYS A 197 -23.76 -11.67 0.92
C LYS A 197 -25.14 -11.05 0.70
N GLN A 198 -25.88 -11.49 -0.33
CA GLN A 198 -27.25 -11.04 -0.59
C GLN A 198 -28.19 -11.46 0.55
N LEU A 199 -28.15 -12.74 0.96
CA LEU A 199 -28.98 -13.24 2.06
C LEU A 199 -28.71 -12.53 3.39
N ILE A 200 -27.45 -12.24 3.71
CA ILE A 200 -27.08 -11.47 4.90
C ILE A 200 -27.64 -10.05 4.80
N ALA A 201 -27.52 -9.41 3.64
CA ALA A 201 -28.01 -8.06 3.40
C ALA A 201 -29.54 -7.98 3.58
N GLU A 202 -30.28 -8.93 3.02
CA GLU A 202 -31.73 -9.08 3.19
C GLU A 202 -32.11 -9.29 4.66
N LYS A 203 -31.48 -10.25 5.35
CA LYS A 203 -31.78 -10.56 6.76
C LYS A 203 -31.45 -9.39 7.69
N ALA A 204 -30.39 -8.64 7.42
CA ALA A 204 -30.03 -7.44 8.18
C ALA A 204 -30.86 -6.20 7.78
N ASN A 205 -31.68 -6.27 6.72
CA ASN A 205 -32.35 -5.14 6.09
C ASN A 205 -31.33 -4.01 5.74
N THR A 206 -30.28 -4.37 4.99
CA THR A 206 -29.20 -3.47 4.56
C THR A 206 -28.74 -3.76 3.13
N ASP A 207 -27.87 -2.92 2.58
CA ASP A 207 -27.35 -3.07 1.21
C ASP A 207 -26.13 -3.99 1.15
N ILE A 208 -25.94 -4.66 0.00
CA ILE A 208 -24.76 -5.51 -0.28
C ILE A 208 -23.42 -4.75 -0.05
N PRO A 209 -23.25 -3.49 -0.50
CA PRO A 209 -22.02 -2.74 -0.24
C PRO A 209 -21.71 -2.53 1.25
N ALA A 210 -22.74 -2.50 2.11
CA ALA A 210 -22.53 -2.40 3.56
C ALA A 210 -21.90 -3.68 4.12
N VAL A 211 -22.39 -4.85 3.68
CA VAL A 211 -21.81 -6.16 4.03
C VAL A 211 -20.37 -6.27 3.53
N GLU A 212 -20.09 -5.85 2.30
CA GLU A 212 -18.72 -5.86 1.75
C GLU A 212 -17.78 -4.88 2.46
N THR A 213 -18.31 -3.75 2.93
CA THR A 213 -17.54 -2.81 3.76
C THR A 213 -17.18 -3.44 5.10
N LEU A 214 -18.12 -4.14 5.75
CA LEU A 214 -17.87 -4.86 6.99
C LEU A 214 -16.82 -5.97 6.81
N ILE A 215 -16.91 -6.75 5.72
CA ILE A 215 -15.93 -7.80 5.41
C ILE A 215 -14.52 -7.22 5.21
N ARG A 216 -14.41 -6.05 4.56
CA ARG A 216 -13.12 -5.33 4.44
C ARG A 216 -12.63 -4.82 5.78
N GLU A 217 -13.52 -4.29 6.62
CA GLU A 217 -13.17 -3.83 7.98
C GLU A 217 -12.64 -4.97 8.85
N HIS A 218 -13.23 -6.16 8.75
CA HIS A 218 -12.72 -7.36 9.41
C HIS A 218 -11.27 -7.67 9.01
N ASP A 219 -10.96 -7.66 7.71
CA ASP A 219 -9.62 -7.96 7.18
C ASP A 219 -8.59 -6.89 7.57
N MET A 220 -8.99 -5.61 7.57
CA MET A 220 -8.14 -4.52 8.05
C MET A 220 -7.79 -4.66 9.54
N LEU A 221 -8.77 -4.99 10.39
CA LEU A 221 -8.56 -5.24 11.83
C LEU A 221 -7.70 -6.47 12.06
N ARG A 222 -7.82 -7.50 11.20
CA ARG A 222 -6.95 -8.68 11.22
C ARG A 222 -5.49 -8.30 10.96
N ALA A 223 -5.25 -7.41 9.98
CA ALA A 223 -3.91 -6.90 9.68
C ALA A 223 -3.35 -6.06 10.84
N ASP A 224 -4.17 -5.22 11.47
CA ASP A 224 -3.79 -4.45 12.67
C ASP A 224 -3.40 -5.35 13.83
N ARG A 225 -4.22 -6.35 14.13
CA ARG A 225 -3.97 -7.32 15.19
C ARG A 225 -2.63 -8.02 14.99
N ARG A 226 -2.38 -8.50 13.76
CA ARG A 226 -1.10 -9.13 13.40
C ARG A 226 0.07 -8.17 13.58
N TRP A 227 -0.10 -6.90 13.17
CA TRP A 227 0.93 -5.89 13.32
C TRP A 227 1.27 -5.60 14.79
N TYR A 228 0.26 -5.47 15.64
CA TYR A 228 0.46 -5.31 17.09
C TYR A 228 1.15 -6.53 17.71
N GLN A 229 0.75 -7.75 17.34
CA GLN A 229 1.42 -8.97 17.80
C GLN A 229 2.90 -9.01 17.41
N ILE A 230 3.23 -8.63 16.17
CA ILE A 230 4.62 -8.51 15.71
C ILE A 230 5.38 -7.49 16.57
N ARG A 231 4.80 -6.30 16.81
CA ARG A 231 5.45 -5.28 17.65
C ARG A 231 5.73 -5.79 19.07
N THR A 232 4.76 -6.47 19.68
CA THR A 232 4.93 -7.10 21.00
C THR A 232 6.02 -8.16 20.99
N GLN A 233 6.09 -9.01 19.96
CA GLN A 233 7.15 -10.02 19.82
C GLN A 233 8.55 -9.41 19.73
N PHE A 234 8.68 -8.25 19.08
CA PHE A 234 9.96 -7.53 18.94
C PHE A 234 10.20 -6.49 20.04
N ASN A 235 9.45 -6.52 21.15
CA ASN A 235 9.55 -5.55 22.25
C ASN A 235 9.47 -4.07 21.80
N ARG A 236 8.74 -3.80 20.71
CA ARG A 236 8.44 -2.43 20.27
C ARG A 236 7.19 -1.94 21.01
N PRO A 237 7.15 -0.69 21.50
CA PRO A 237 5.97 -0.17 22.18
C PRO A 237 4.76 -0.18 21.24
N LEU A 238 3.56 -0.40 21.76
CA LEU A 238 2.31 -0.23 21.02
C LEU A 238 1.97 1.27 20.90
N PRO A 239 1.25 1.70 19.85
CA PRO A 239 0.84 3.10 19.73
C PRO A 239 -0.07 3.49 20.90
N ARG A 240 0.10 4.71 21.43
CA ARG A 240 -0.71 5.24 22.53
C ARG A 240 -1.97 5.96 22.06
N THR A 241 -1.92 6.54 20.87
CA THR A 241 -3.03 7.29 20.26
C THR A 241 -3.34 6.79 18.85
N ALA A 242 -4.55 7.10 18.38
CA ALA A 242 -4.96 6.78 17.02
C ALA A 242 -4.09 7.49 15.96
N GLU A 243 -3.65 8.71 16.23
CA GLU A 243 -2.76 9.48 15.34
C GLU A 243 -1.38 8.82 15.22
N GLU A 244 -0.80 8.41 16.37
CA GLU A 244 0.49 7.72 16.38
C GLU A 244 0.41 6.39 15.62
N ARG A 245 -0.70 5.66 15.80
CA ARG A 245 -0.99 4.45 15.03
C ARG A 245 -0.97 4.73 13.53
N GLU A 246 -1.63 5.77 13.05
CA GLU A 246 -1.67 6.10 11.62
C GLU A 246 -0.26 6.36 11.05
N VAL A 247 0.54 7.18 11.75
CA VAL A 247 1.91 7.48 11.35
C VAL A 247 2.74 6.20 11.26
N LEU A 248 2.66 5.34 12.27
CA LEU A 248 3.42 4.10 12.31
C LEU A 248 2.93 3.05 11.30
N ALA A 249 1.62 3.02 11.04
CA ALA A 249 1.02 2.08 10.10
C ALA A 249 1.50 2.34 8.66
N THR A 250 1.73 3.59 8.28
CA THR A 250 2.25 3.90 6.92
C THR A 250 3.62 3.29 6.62
N ARG A 251 4.41 2.99 7.66
CA ARG A 251 5.78 2.47 7.52
C ARG A 251 5.84 0.96 7.71
N ASP A 252 5.24 0.47 8.80
CA ASP A 252 5.53 -0.87 9.32
C ASP A 252 4.33 -1.85 9.21
N ARG A 253 3.10 -1.36 8.96
CA ARG A 253 1.91 -2.22 8.98
C ARG A 253 1.83 -3.06 7.69
N PRO A 254 1.79 -4.40 7.79
CA PRO A 254 1.56 -5.24 6.63
C PRO A 254 0.16 -4.98 6.07
N LEU A 255 0.07 -4.79 4.76
CA LEU A 255 -1.20 -4.61 4.07
C LEU A 255 -2.07 -5.87 4.15
N SER A 256 -3.35 -5.67 4.42
CA SER A 256 -4.38 -6.70 4.33
C SER A 256 -4.58 -7.17 2.89
N GLU A 257 -5.21 -8.33 2.70
CA GLU A 257 -5.44 -8.88 1.36
C GLU A 257 -6.37 -7.98 0.55
N THR A 258 -7.43 -7.48 1.19
CA THR A 258 -8.36 -6.52 0.58
C THR A 258 -7.70 -5.20 0.20
N GLU A 259 -6.78 -4.67 1.02
CA GLU A 259 -6.00 -3.48 0.64
C GLU A 259 -5.11 -3.73 -0.58
N LYS A 260 -4.47 -4.91 -0.65
CA LYS A 260 -3.63 -5.29 -1.81
C LYS A 260 -4.46 -5.39 -3.09
N GLU A 261 -5.66 -5.99 -3.01
CA GLU A 261 -6.59 -6.08 -4.14
C GLU A 261 -7.04 -4.70 -4.61
N LEU A 262 -7.38 -3.80 -3.68
CA LEU A 262 -7.77 -2.43 -4.00
C LEU A 262 -6.63 -1.68 -4.69
N LEU A 263 -5.41 -1.72 -4.15
CA LEU A 263 -4.24 -1.11 -4.77
C LEU A 263 -3.98 -1.65 -6.18
N LYS A 264 -4.04 -2.97 -6.35
CA LYS A 264 -3.90 -3.61 -7.67
C LYS A 264 -5.00 -3.15 -8.63
N SER A 265 -6.24 -3.02 -8.16
CA SER A 265 -7.35 -2.53 -8.98
C SER A 265 -7.19 -1.07 -9.40
N GLU A 266 -6.67 -0.22 -8.50
CA GLU A 266 -6.39 1.19 -8.77
C GLU A 266 -5.24 1.35 -9.76
N GLN A 267 -4.17 0.58 -9.58
CA GLN A 267 -3.05 0.49 -10.53
C GLN A 267 -3.55 0.06 -11.91
N ASN A 268 -4.35 -1.00 -12.00
CA ASN A 268 -4.93 -1.45 -13.27
C ASN A 268 -5.79 -0.36 -13.94
N LYS A 269 -6.60 0.38 -13.16
CA LYS A 269 -7.39 1.51 -13.68
C LYS A 269 -6.50 2.62 -14.23
N GLN A 270 -5.40 2.94 -13.56
CA GLN A 270 -4.44 3.94 -14.01
C GLN A 270 -3.74 3.50 -15.31
N VAL A 271 -3.28 2.24 -15.36
CA VAL A 271 -2.68 1.65 -16.56
C VAL A 271 -3.69 1.68 -17.71
N ASN A 272 -4.93 1.24 -17.49
CA ASN A 272 -5.98 1.28 -18.51
C ASN A 272 -6.19 2.71 -19.05
N LYS A 273 -6.31 3.69 -18.15
CA LYS A 273 -6.45 5.11 -18.53
C LYS A 273 -5.28 5.62 -19.37
N TYR A 274 -4.06 5.21 -19.04
CA TYR A 274 -2.86 5.54 -19.80
C TYR A 274 -2.87 4.86 -21.18
N MET A 275 -3.20 3.56 -21.24
CA MET A 275 -3.30 2.79 -22.49
C MET A 275 -4.35 3.37 -23.43
N ASP A 276 -5.52 3.73 -22.91
CA ASP A 276 -6.60 4.39 -23.65
C ASP A 276 -6.14 5.74 -24.22
N LYS A 277 -5.46 6.56 -23.40
CA LYS A 277 -4.89 7.85 -23.83
C LYS A 277 -3.86 7.67 -24.94
N MET A 278 -3.05 6.62 -24.87
CA MET A 278 -2.04 6.29 -25.89
C MET A 278 -2.61 5.54 -27.09
N LYS A 279 -3.91 5.21 -27.12
CA LYS A 279 -4.54 4.31 -28.11
C LYS A 279 -3.78 2.98 -28.26
N MET A 280 -3.05 2.56 -27.23
CA MET A 280 -2.35 1.29 -27.22
C MET A 280 -3.36 0.19 -26.91
N GLN A 281 -3.56 -0.73 -27.84
CA GLN A 281 -4.27 -1.96 -27.51
C GLN A 281 -3.41 -2.77 -26.55
N TYR A 282 -4.03 -3.28 -25.48
CA TYR A 282 -3.41 -4.37 -24.73
C TYR A 282 -2.98 -5.44 -25.74
N PRO A 283 -1.72 -5.90 -25.70
CA PRO A 283 -1.36 -7.07 -26.49
C PRO A 283 -2.37 -8.14 -26.13
N LYS A 284 -3.11 -8.66 -27.14
CA LYS A 284 -4.12 -9.69 -26.91
C LYS A 284 -3.46 -10.75 -26.03
N ALA A 285 -4.06 -11.02 -24.87
CA ALA A 285 -3.58 -12.09 -24.01
C ALA A 285 -3.58 -13.35 -24.88
N VAL A 286 -2.39 -13.73 -25.35
CA VAL A 286 -2.25 -14.96 -26.11
C VAL A 286 -2.43 -16.01 -25.04
N ASN A 287 -3.65 -16.55 -24.93
CA ASN A 287 -3.90 -17.82 -24.28
C ASN A 287 -3.17 -18.86 -25.11
N SER A 288 -1.85 -18.91 -25.00
CA SER A 288 -1.07 -19.92 -25.67
C SER A 288 -1.50 -21.25 -25.08
N LEU A 289 -2.14 -22.08 -25.90
CA LEU A 289 -2.40 -23.51 -25.63
C LEU A 289 -1.11 -24.27 -25.27
N PHE A 290 0.06 -23.69 -25.52
CA PHE A 290 1.35 -24.17 -25.06
C PHE A 290 1.66 -23.64 -23.66
N PHE A 291 1.01 -24.23 -22.65
CA PHE A 291 1.58 -24.27 -21.31
C PHE A 291 2.87 -25.10 -21.40
N ARG A 292 4.00 -24.45 -21.69
CA ARG A 292 5.30 -25.13 -21.58
C ARG A 292 5.50 -25.39 -20.09
N HIS A 293 5.29 -26.64 -19.66
CA HIS A 293 5.77 -27.10 -18.36
C HIS A 293 7.24 -26.66 -18.22
N PRO A 294 7.67 -26.16 -17.05
CA PRO A 294 9.08 -25.92 -16.83
C PRO A 294 9.79 -27.25 -17.01
N SER A 295 10.50 -27.41 -18.13
CA SER A 295 11.27 -28.61 -18.41
C SER A 295 12.36 -28.70 -17.35
N LYS A 296 12.16 -29.60 -16.39
CA LYS A 296 13.16 -29.98 -15.39
C LYS A 296 14.32 -30.65 -16.12
N GLY A 297 15.32 -29.87 -16.52
CA GLY A 297 16.51 -30.37 -17.20
C GLY A 297 17.66 -29.39 -17.07
N TYR A 298 18.84 -29.93 -16.73
CA TYR A 298 20.05 -29.20 -16.36
C TYR A 298 20.68 -28.36 -17.51
N ASP A 299 20.19 -28.49 -18.75
CA ASP A 299 20.87 -27.99 -19.96
C ASP A 299 20.30 -26.70 -20.57
N ARG A 300 19.50 -25.92 -19.83
CA ARG A 300 18.89 -24.68 -20.37
C ARG A 300 19.91 -23.63 -20.82
N TRP A 301 21.09 -23.59 -20.21
CA TRP A 301 22.08 -22.53 -20.43
C TRP A 301 23.05 -22.79 -21.59
N ARG A 302 23.08 -24.00 -22.15
CA ARG A 302 24.00 -24.36 -23.24
C ARG A 302 23.45 -24.08 -24.65
N ILE A 303 22.13 -24.06 -24.83
CA ILE A 303 21.51 -24.04 -26.18
C ILE A 303 20.75 -22.72 -26.46
N ALA A 304 20.42 -21.94 -25.44
CA ALA A 304 19.73 -20.67 -25.61
C ALA A 304 20.32 -19.58 -24.71
N PRO A 305 20.76 -18.43 -25.26
CA PRO A 305 21.16 -17.30 -24.45
C PRO A 305 19.98 -16.78 -23.61
N PRO A 306 20.26 -16.18 -22.44
CA PRO A 306 19.23 -15.68 -21.53
C PRO A 306 18.33 -14.64 -22.20
N ARG A 307 17.07 -14.58 -21.76
CA ARG A 307 15.97 -13.79 -22.36
C ARG A 307 16.24 -12.28 -22.47
N ASN A 308 17.33 -11.79 -21.87
CA ASN A 308 17.70 -10.39 -21.81
C ASN A 308 18.80 -9.99 -22.80
N GLU A 309 19.31 -10.93 -23.61
CA GLU A 309 20.14 -10.53 -24.75
C GLU A 309 19.27 -9.94 -25.88
N PRO A 310 19.62 -8.77 -26.42
CA PRO A 310 18.93 -8.22 -27.58
C PRO A 310 19.12 -9.18 -28.75
N ARG A 311 18.00 -9.71 -29.28
CA ARG A 311 18.02 -10.45 -30.53
C ARG A 311 18.30 -9.46 -31.66
N PHE A 312 19.57 -9.30 -32.02
CA PHE A 312 19.93 -8.62 -33.25
C PHE A 312 19.28 -9.40 -34.41
N ASN A 313 18.34 -8.77 -35.12
CA ASN A 313 17.91 -9.24 -36.43
C ASN A 313 19.18 -9.31 -37.30
N ARG A 314 19.75 -10.50 -37.48
CA ARG A 314 20.77 -10.69 -38.51
C ARG A 314 20.09 -10.37 -39.84
N PRO A 315 20.58 -9.39 -40.63
CA PRO A 315 20.04 -9.17 -41.95
C PRO A 315 20.15 -10.50 -42.72
N ARG A 316 19.07 -10.92 -43.38
CA ARG A 316 19.11 -12.06 -44.29
C ARG A 316 20.03 -11.69 -45.44
N VAL A 317 21.30 -12.09 -45.36
CA VAL A 317 22.21 -12.07 -46.50
C VAL A 317 21.62 -13.04 -47.52
N ARG A 318 21.10 -12.51 -48.64
CA ARG A 318 20.79 -13.37 -49.79
C ARG A 318 22.11 -13.96 -50.27
N PRO A 319 22.21 -15.28 -50.50
CA PRO A 319 23.42 -15.83 -51.10
C PRO A 319 23.62 -15.17 -52.48
N PRO A 320 24.87 -14.90 -52.90
CA PRO A 320 25.12 -14.44 -54.25
C PRO A 320 24.61 -15.49 -55.24
N ASN A 321 23.88 -15.04 -56.26
CA ASN A 321 23.50 -15.88 -57.39
C ASN A 321 24.77 -16.56 -57.92
N LYS A 322 24.78 -17.90 -57.92
CA LYS A 322 25.80 -18.66 -58.63
C LYS A 322 25.48 -18.57 -60.11
N LEU A 323 26.41 -17.94 -60.83
CA LEU A 323 26.67 -17.91 -62.28
C LEU A 323 25.54 -17.43 -63.19
#